data_AF-A0A5C6PG35-F1
#
_entry.id   AF-A0A5C6PG35-F1
#
_cell.length_a   1.000
_cell.length_b   1.000
_cell.length_c   1.000
_cell.angle_alpha   90.00
_cell.angle_beta   90.00
_cell.angle_gamma   90.00
#
_symmetry.space_group_name_H-M   'P 1'
#
loop_
_entity.id
_entity.type
_entity.pdbx_description
1 polymer ?
#
loop_
_entity_poly.entity_id
_entity_poly.type
_entity_poly.pdbx_seq_one_letter_code
_entity_poly.pdbx_strand_id
1 'polypeptide(L)'
;MWVSLIHAESRFTAGHRRPTGAPREPHVPILERYSGEAGACASFLLQCSLVFDLQPLTYPSDRAKIVLIVNLLSGRAAQWATAVLENQTPASSSFLVFTAELKRVFDHPV
;
A
#
# COMPACT_ATOMS: atom_id res chain seq x y z
N MET A 1 -9.94 9.17 11.31
CA MET A 1 -8.71 9.68 11.94
C MET A 1 -7.41 9.15 11.30
N TRP A 2 -7.43 8.70 10.03
CA TRP A 2 -6.20 8.38 9.25
C TRP A 2 -6.03 9.29 8.01
N VAL A 3 -7.14 9.81 7.47
CA VAL A 3 -7.16 10.75 6.33
C VAL A 3 -6.39 12.05 6.62
N SER A 4 -6.37 12.50 7.89
CA SER A 4 -5.68 13.73 8.30
C SER A 4 -4.14 13.58 8.41
N LEU A 5 -3.62 12.35 8.50
CA LEU A 5 -2.18 12.11 8.63
C LEU A 5 -1.45 12.12 7.28
N ILE A 6 -2.18 12.02 6.17
CA ILE A 6 -1.62 12.06 4.81
C ILE A 6 -1.35 13.51 4.36
N HIS A 7 -1.95 14.51 5.02
CA HIS A 7 -1.77 15.93 4.67
C HIS A 7 -0.61 16.63 5.40
N ALA A 8 0.04 15.98 6.38
CA ALA A 8 0.92 16.65 7.32
C ALA A 8 2.39 16.81 6.87
N GLU A 9 2.78 16.34 5.69
CA GLU A 9 4.16 16.50 5.23
C GLU A 9 4.24 17.02 3.80
N SER A 10 4.12 18.34 3.65
CA SER A 10 4.50 19.05 2.44
C SER A 10 4.94 20.45 2.79
N ARG A 11 6.17 20.56 3.30
CA ARG A 11 6.96 21.79 3.27
C ARG A 11 8.29 21.48 2.60
N PHE A 12 8.30 21.52 1.28
CA PHE A 12 9.54 21.53 0.51
C PHE A 12 9.81 22.99 0.11
N THR A 13 10.84 23.58 0.70
CA THR A 13 11.30 24.94 0.41
C THR A 13 11.83 25.06 -1.02
N ALA A 14 11.54 26.19 -1.64
CA ALA A 14 11.93 26.56 -2.99
C ALA A 14 13.46 26.61 -3.22
N GLY A 15 13.91 26.26 -4.42
CA GLY A 15 15.26 26.61 -4.89
C GLY A 15 15.75 25.90 -6.16
N HIS A 16 15.71 26.63 -7.29
CA HIS A 16 16.57 26.54 -8.49
C HIS A 16 16.66 25.24 -9.34
N ARG A 17 16.43 25.42 -10.65
CA ARG A 17 16.35 24.38 -11.72
C ARG A 17 17.66 23.62 -11.96
N ARG A 18 17.57 22.30 -12.20
CA ARG A 18 18.41 21.53 -13.15
C ARG A 18 17.53 20.51 -13.88
N PRO A 19 17.44 20.47 -15.22
CA PRO A 19 16.92 19.31 -15.91
C PRO A 19 18.04 18.29 -16.03
N THR A 20 18.25 17.51 -14.98
CA THR A 20 18.91 16.21 -15.11
C THR A 20 17.78 15.21 -15.32
N GLY A 21 17.76 14.52 -16.47
CA GLY A 21 16.80 13.45 -16.76
C GLY A 21 17.01 12.29 -15.80
N ALA A 22 16.53 12.44 -14.56
CA ALA A 22 16.47 11.36 -13.60
C ALA A 22 15.57 10.25 -14.19
N PRO A 23 15.91 8.97 -14.00
CA PRO A 23 15.01 7.88 -14.34
C PRO A 23 13.63 8.16 -13.73
N ARG A 24 12.60 8.28 -14.59
CA ARG A 24 11.23 8.49 -14.15
C ARG A 24 10.59 7.13 -13.99
N GLU A 25 9.86 6.96 -12.90
CA GLU A 25 9.10 5.74 -12.69
C GLU A 25 8.00 5.61 -13.76
N PRO A 26 7.78 4.41 -14.32
CA PRO A 26 6.65 4.11 -15.17
C PRO A 26 5.32 4.46 -14.48
N HIS A 27 4.37 4.92 -15.29
CA HIS A 27 3.00 5.10 -14.83
C HIS A 27 2.31 3.73 -14.80
N VAL A 28 1.88 3.28 -13.63
CA VAL A 28 1.13 2.02 -13.49
C VAL A 28 -0.37 2.30 -13.65
N PRO A 29 -1.15 1.47 -14.37
CA PRO A 29 -2.60 1.57 -14.39
C PRO A 29 -3.23 1.51 -12.99
N ILE A 30 -4.45 2.04 -12.87
CA ILE A 30 -5.20 2.06 -11.62
C ILE A 30 -5.43 0.61 -11.16
N LEU A 31 -5.01 0.29 -9.94
CA LEU A 31 -5.29 -1.00 -9.31
C LEU A 31 -6.76 -1.08 -8.89
N GLU A 32 -7.35 -2.27 -9.02
CA GLU A 32 -8.71 -2.52 -8.55
C GLU A 32 -8.75 -2.58 -7.02
N ARG A 33 -9.87 -2.14 -6.43
CA ARG A 33 -10.08 -2.27 -4.99
C ARG A 33 -10.42 -3.70 -4.62
N TYR A 34 -9.91 -4.15 -3.48
CA TYR A 34 -10.16 -5.47 -2.92
C TYR A 34 -11.05 -5.39 -1.68
N SER A 35 -12.18 -6.11 -1.65
CA SER A 35 -13.13 -6.07 -0.52
C SER A 35 -13.02 -7.26 0.45
N GLY A 36 -12.20 -8.26 0.12
CA GLY A 36 -12.03 -9.50 0.89
C GLY A 36 -12.72 -10.70 0.25
N GLU A 37 -12.75 -10.74 -1.07
CA GLU A 37 -13.31 -11.79 -1.91
C GLU A 37 -12.42 -13.03 -1.85
N ALA A 38 -13.04 -14.20 -1.67
CA ALA A 38 -12.34 -15.49 -1.67
C ALA A 38 -11.70 -15.75 -3.05
N GLY A 39 -10.54 -16.41 -3.06
CA GLY A 39 -9.78 -16.71 -4.29
C GLY A 39 -9.10 -15.52 -4.98
N ALA A 40 -9.32 -14.27 -4.54
CA ALA A 40 -8.73 -13.08 -5.18
C ALA A 40 -7.52 -12.48 -4.42
N CYS A 41 -7.28 -12.89 -3.16
CA CYS A 41 -6.23 -12.32 -2.31
C CYS A 41 -4.83 -12.43 -2.94
N ALA A 42 -4.47 -13.60 -3.47
CA ALA A 42 -3.18 -13.83 -4.11
C ALA A 42 -2.95 -12.92 -5.33
N SER A 43 -3.95 -12.82 -6.21
CA SER A 43 -3.91 -11.97 -7.40
C SER A 43 -3.80 -10.49 -7.03
N PHE A 44 -4.55 -10.04 -6.03
CA PHE A 44 -4.46 -8.67 -5.51
C PHE A 44 -3.04 -8.33 -5.00
N LEU A 45 -2.44 -9.21 -4.20
CA LEU A 45 -1.08 -9.00 -3.68
C LEU A 45 -0.02 -9.05 -4.77
N LEU A 46 -0.20 -9.90 -5.79
CA LEU A 46 0.67 -9.92 -6.97
C LEU A 46 0.64 -8.57 -7.70
N GLN A 47 -0.54 -8.01 -7.94
CA GLN A 47 -0.67 -6.69 -8.59
C GLN A 47 0.02 -5.59 -7.77
N CYS A 48 -0.12 -5.61 -6.44
CA CYS A 48 0.59 -4.66 -5.57
C CYS A 48 2.11 -4.81 -5.67
N SER A 49 2.62 -6.05 -5.71
CA SER A 49 4.07 -6.30 -5.86
C SER A 49 4.61 -5.72 -7.17
N LEU A 50 3.88 -5.89 -8.28
CA LEU A 50 4.28 -5.35 -9.57
C LEU A 50 4.33 -3.81 -9.56
N VAL A 51 3.42 -3.14 -8.85
CA VAL A 51 3.51 -1.68 -8.64
C VAL A 51 4.81 -1.30 -7.93
N PHE A 52 5.18 -2.02 -6.87
CA PHE A 52 6.40 -1.72 -6.11
C PHE A 52 7.67 -1.95 -6.93
N ASP A 53 7.68 -2.97 -7.79
CA ASP A 53 8.80 -3.25 -8.68
C ASP A 53 8.94 -2.17 -9.77
N LEU A 54 7.81 -1.65 -10.26
CA LEU A 54 7.78 -0.56 -11.24
C LEU A 54 8.07 0.81 -10.61
N GLN A 55 7.69 1.02 -9.35
CA GLN A 55 7.78 2.32 -8.66
C GLN A 55 8.54 2.24 -7.32
N PRO A 56 9.82 1.82 -7.31
CA PRO A 56 10.60 1.62 -6.10
C PRO A 56 10.99 2.92 -5.36
N LEU A 57 11.06 4.05 -6.07
CA LEU A 57 11.31 5.38 -5.50
C LEU A 57 10.05 5.97 -4.86
N THR A 58 8.86 5.67 -5.41
CA THR A 58 7.57 6.07 -4.79
C THR A 58 7.25 5.22 -3.55
N TYR A 59 7.60 3.93 -3.55
CA TYR A 59 7.33 3.02 -2.42
C TYR A 59 8.60 2.43 -1.79
N PRO A 60 9.52 3.27 -1.25
CA PRO A 60 10.83 2.83 -0.80
C PRO A 60 10.82 2.15 0.57
N SER A 61 9.70 2.17 1.29
CA SER A 61 9.59 1.69 2.67
C SER A 61 8.37 0.79 2.88
N ASP A 62 8.44 -0.05 3.91
CA ASP A 62 7.33 -0.89 4.35
C ASP A 62 6.07 -0.06 4.62
N ARG A 63 6.22 1.10 5.27
CA ARG A 63 5.10 2.02 5.52
C ARG A 63 4.45 2.51 4.23
N ALA A 64 5.22 2.91 3.22
CA ALA A 64 4.67 3.37 1.94
C ALA A 64 3.90 2.24 1.23
N LYS A 65 4.43 1.01 1.28
CA LYS A 65 3.78 -0.17 0.70
C LYS A 65 2.48 -0.54 1.42
N ILE A 66 2.49 -0.53 2.76
CA ILE A 66 1.29 -0.77 3.58
C ILE A 66 0.21 0.28 3.26
N VAL A 67 0.58 1.56 3.17
CA VAL A 67 -0.36 2.64 2.83
C VAL A 67 -1.01 2.42 1.47
N LEU A 68 -0.24 2.01 0.44
CA LEU A 68 -0.81 1.68 -0.86
C LEU A 68 -1.85 0.56 -0.74
N ILE A 69 -1.48 -0.56 -0.10
CA ILE A 69 -2.40 -1.70 0.04
C ILE A 69 -3.69 -1.25 0.74
N VAL A 70 -3.57 -0.55 1.88
CA VAL A 70 -4.72 -0.06 2.66
C VAL A 70 -5.65 0.83 1.82
N ASN A 71 -5.11 1.71 0.97
CA ASN A 71 -5.91 2.57 0.08
C ASN A 71 -6.67 1.79 -1.00
N LEU A 72 -6.23 0.57 -1.31
CA LEU A 72 -6.89 -0.33 -2.25
C LEU A 72 -7.83 -1.30 -1.54
N LEU A 73 -7.84 -1.37 -0.21
CA LEU A 73 -8.82 -2.17 0.51
C LEU A 73 -10.17 -1.45 0.57
N SER A 74 -11.23 -2.25 0.56
CA SER A 74 -12.62 -1.81 0.73
C SER A 74 -13.38 -2.84 1.57
N GLY A 75 -14.66 -2.58 1.86
CA GLY A 75 -15.52 -3.53 2.57
C GLY A 75 -14.90 -4.12 3.85
N ARG A 76 -14.93 -5.45 3.97
CA ARG A 76 -14.41 -6.16 5.15
C ARG A 76 -12.89 -6.11 5.25
N ALA A 77 -12.19 -6.08 4.12
CA ALA A 77 -10.73 -5.95 4.12
C ALA A 77 -10.27 -4.60 4.70
N ALA A 78 -10.97 -3.51 4.38
CA ALA A 78 -10.68 -2.18 4.95
C ALA A 78 -10.97 -2.11 6.46
N GLN A 79 -12.05 -2.77 6.92
CA GLN A 79 -12.38 -2.89 8.35
C GLN A 79 -11.28 -3.65 9.11
N TRP A 80 -10.83 -4.78 8.56
CA TRP A 80 -9.72 -5.55 9.11
C TRP A 80 -8.44 -4.71 9.20
N ALA A 81 -8.06 -4.01 8.13
CA ALA A 81 -6.85 -3.21 8.12
C ALA A 81 -6.89 -2.07 9.14
N THR A 82 -8.04 -1.42 9.30
CA THR A 82 -8.26 -0.42 10.36
C THR A 82 -7.96 -1.02 11.73
N ALA A 83 -8.50 -2.19 12.05
CA ALA A 83 -8.27 -2.85 13.32
C ALA A 83 -6.78 -3.24 13.53
N VAL A 84 -6.11 -3.73 12.49
CA VAL A 84 -4.67 -4.07 12.52
C VAL A 84 -3.81 -2.86 12.87
N LEU A 85 -4.15 -1.71 12.28
CA LEU A 85 -3.40 -0.46 12.44
C LEU A 85 -3.71 0.26 13.75
N GLU A 86 -4.97 0.28 14.19
CA GLU A 86 -5.38 0.89 15.46
C GLU A 86 -4.84 0.13 16.67
N ASN A 87 -4.78 -1.21 16.60
CA ASN A 87 -4.22 -2.03 17.66
C ASN A 87 -2.69 -2.08 17.66
N GLN A 88 -2.02 -1.33 16.78
CA GLN A 88 -0.55 -1.25 16.68
C GLN A 88 0.13 -2.64 16.63
N THR A 89 -0.51 -3.59 15.95
CA THR A 89 0.04 -4.94 15.80
C THR A 89 1.38 -4.89 15.06
N PRO A 90 2.23 -5.94 15.12
CA PRO A 90 3.48 -6.00 14.36
C PRO A 90 3.29 -5.77 12.85
N ALA A 91 2.13 -6.16 12.30
CA ALA A 91 1.73 -5.91 10.92
C ALA A 91 1.60 -4.41 10.57
N SER A 92 1.43 -3.51 11.56
CA SER A 92 1.29 -2.07 11.29
C SER A 92 2.55 -1.39 10.74
N SER A 93 3.72 -2.02 10.92
CA SER A 93 5.02 -1.44 10.53
C SER A 93 5.89 -2.35 9.67
N SER A 94 5.57 -3.64 9.54
CA SER A 94 6.29 -4.58 8.68
C SER A 94 5.42 -5.04 7.51
N PHE A 95 5.87 -4.77 6.29
CA PHE A 95 5.16 -5.15 5.07
C PHE A 95 5.04 -6.68 4.94
N LEU A 96 6.09 -7.40 5.31
CA LEU A 96 6.10 -8.86 5.32
C LEU A 96 5.02 -9.40 6.26
N VAL A 97 4.97 -8.90 7.50
CA VAL A 97 3.97 -9.36 8.49
C VAL A 97 2.56 -8.95 8.06
N PHE A 98 2.38 -7.74 7.53
CA PHE A 98 1.09 -7.27 7.04
C PHE A 98 0.51 -8.16 5.94
N THR A 99 1.32 -8.49 4.92
CA THR A 99 0.88 -9.32 3.80
C THR A 99 0.66 -10.78 4.20
N ALA A 100 1.44 -11.30 5.15
CA ALA A 100 1.21 -12.62 5.72
C ALA A 100 -0.13 -12.70 6.47
N GLU A 101 -0.44 -11.71 7.31
CA GLU A 101 -1.72 -11.63 8.03
C GLU A 101 -2.89 -11.42 7.06
N LEU A 102 -2.75 -10.57 6.03
CA LEU A 102 -3.77 -10.39 5.00
C LEU A 102 -4.11 -11.72 4.32
N LYS A 103 -3.08 -12.49 3.90
CA LYS A 103 -3.28 -13.82 3.31
C LYS A 103 -3.95 -14.77 4.32
N ARG A 104 -3.48 -14.80 5.56
CA ARG A 104 -4.06 -15.67 6.59
C ARG A 104 -5.55 -15.43 6.79
N VAL A 105 -6.02 -14.19 6.66
CA VAL A 105 -7.42 -13.79 6.88
C VAL A 105 -8.28 -13.88 5.63
N PHE A 106 -7.72 -13.73 4.42
CA PHE A 106 -8.50 -13.60 3.19
C PHE A 106 -8.15 -14.58 2.07
N ASP A 107 -7.06 -15.33 2.18
CA ASP A 107 -6.66 -16.36 1.20
C ASP A 107 -7.35 -17.68 1.53
N HIS A 108 -8.65 -17.72 1.25
CA HIS A 108 -9.49 -18.90 1.40
C HIS A 108 -9.86 -19.47 0.03
N PRO A 109 -9.96 -20.81 -0.09
CA PRO A 109 -10.43 -21.45 -1.32
C PRO A 109 -11.87 -21.01 -1.63
N VAL A 110 -12.19 -20.99 -2.93
CA VAL A 110 -13.54 -20.73 -3.46
C VAL A 110 -14.44 -21.94 -3.29
#